data_AF-A0A1F9D8H1-F1
#
_entry.id   AF-A0A1F9D8H1-F1
#
_cell.length_a   1.000
_cell.length_b   1.000
_cell.length_c   1.000
_cell.angle_alpha   90.00
_cell.angle_beta   90.00
_cell.angle_gamma   90.00
#
_symmetry.space_group_name_H-M   'P 1'
#
loop_
_entity.id
_entity.type
_entity.pdbx_description
1 polymer ?
#
loop_
_entity_poly.entity_id
_entity_poly.type
_entity_poly.pdbx_seq_one_letter_code
_entity_poly.pdbx_strand_id
1 'polypeptide(L)'
;MNKLAISKHLIKAIIILLVISFSNVAIADGGNAAIYKGTLTGEWSGEIMGTYFSGTFFMNISADGTISGSYTIERVEAGTISGKINASGDFNAKGSADITEWSGKINISSGLLSGSGNWKCGNGGGTWNSK
;
A
#
# COMPACT_ATOMS: atom_id res chain seq x y z
N MET A 1 -4.08 -3.81 -47.78
CA MET A 1 -4.57 -3.59 -46.39
C MET A 1 -4.18 -4.78 -45.53
N ASN A 2 -3.91 -4.59 -44.23
CA ASN A 2 -3.56 -5.59 -43.18
C ASN A 2 -2.10 -5.70 -42.70
N LYS A 3 -1.31 -4.62 -42.69
CA LYS A 3 -0.07 -4.58 -41.88
C LYS A 3 -0.22 -3.88 -40.50
N LEU A 4 -1.36 -3.23 -40.24
CA LEU A 4 -1.53 -2.40 -39.04
C LEU A 4 -2.22 -3.11 -37.85
N ALA A 5 -2.84 -4.28 -38.07
CA ALA A 5 -3.57 -5.00 -37.01
C ALA A 5 -2.66 -5.91 -36.17
N ILE A 6 -1.60 -6.47 -36.75
CA ILE A 6 -0.67 -7.39 -36.06
C ILE A 6 0.16 -6.64 -35.00
N SER A 7 0.45 -5.36 -35.24
CA SER A 7 1.24 -4.51 -34.34
C SER A 7 0.59 -4.32 -32.96
N LYS A 8 -0.73 -4.09 -32.90
CA LYS A 8 -1.40 -3.76 -31.62
C LYS A 8 -1.55 -4.96 -30.69
N HIS A 9 -1.78 -6.15 -31.25
CA HIS A 9 -1.92 -7.37 -30.45
C HIS A 9 -0.56 -7.87 -29.94
N LEU A 10 0.50 -7.71 -30.74
CA LEU A 10 1.86 -8.04 -30.31
C LEU A 10 2.35 -7.10 -29.20
N ILE A 11 2.07 -5.79 -29.31
CA ILE A 11 2.40 -4.81 -28.27
C ILE A 11 1.63 -5.10 -26.98
N LYS A 12 0.32 -5.43 -27.05
CA LYS A 12 -0.46 -5.82 -25.88
C LYS A 12 0.07 -7.10 -25.23
N ALA A 13 0.46 -8.10 -26.00
CA ALA A 13 1.04 -9.33 -25.49
C ALA A 13 2.40 -9.09 -24.81
N ILE A 14 3.24 -8.20 -25.37
CA ILE A 14 4.52 -7.81 -24.77
C ILE A 14 4.31 -7.02 -23.47
N ILE A 15 3.34 -6.10 -23.41
CA ILE A 15 3.01 -5.37 -22.17
C ILE A 15 2.49 -6.34 -21.11
N ILE A 16 1.59 -7.27 -21.46
CA ILE A 16 1.09 -8.28 -20.52
C ILE A 16 2.23 -9.19 -20.03
N LEU A 17 3.15 -9.59 -20.91
CA LEU A 17 4.29 -10.42 -20.54
C LEU A 17 5.29 -9.65 -19.66
N LEU A 18 5.49 -8.34 -19.89
CA LEU A 18 6.33 -7.46 -19.07
C LEU A 18 5.71 -7.23 -17.68
N VAL A 19 4.38 -7.13 -17.60
CA VAL A 19 3.60 -6.96 -16.35
C VAL A 19 3.69 -8.20 -15.46
N ILE A 20 3.77 -9.40 -16.03
CA ILE A 20 3.87 -10.66 -15.24
C ILE A 20 5.31 -10.87 -14.73
N SER A 21 6.33 -10.38 -15.44
CA SER A 21 7.74 -10.60 -15.09
C SER A 21 8.28 -9.77 -13.91
N PHE A 22 7.52 -8.82 -13.36
CA PHE A 22 7.94 -8.02 -12.19
C PHE A 22 7.07 -8.26 -10.96
N SER A 23 6.61 -9.50 -10.80
CA SER A 23 6.14 -9.98 -9.50
C SER A 23 7.32 -9.88 -8.52
N ASN A 24 7.39 -8.78 -7.78
CA ASN A 24 8.36 -8.63 -6.69
C ASN A 24 8.15 -9.82 -5.75
N VAL A 25 9.11 -10.74 -5.74
CA VAL A 25 9.18 -11.79 -4.73
C VAL A 25 9.40 -11.06 -3.41
N ALA A 26 8.34 -10.89 -2.63
CA ALA A 26 8.46 -10.44 -1.26
C ALA A 26 9.32 -11.47 -0.53
N ILE A 27 10.50 -11.04 -0.10
CA ILE A 27 11.40 -11.84 0.75
C ILE A 27 10.60 -12.15 2.01
N ALA A 28 10.37 -13.44 2.28
CA ALA A 28 9.81 -13.89 3.55
C ALA A 28 10.82 -13.57 4.65
N ASP A 29 10.60 -12.47 5.37
CA ASP A 29 11.38 -12.14 6.55
C ASP A 29 11.02 -13.16 7.64
N GLY A 30 12.00 -13.95 8.07
CA GLY A 30 11.82 -15.14 8.91
C GLY A 30 11.45 -14.87 10.37
N GLY A 31 11.10 -13.63 10.72
CA GLY A 31 10.65 -13.26 12.05
C GLY A 31 9.12 -13.28 12.19
N ASN A 32 8.65 -13.48 13.43
CA ASN A 32 7.22 -13.67 13.69
C ASN A 32 6.43 -12.35 13.67
N ALA A 33 6.00 -11.91 12.49
CA ALA A 33 5.09 -10.77 12.33
C ALA A 33 3.68 -11.02 12.91
N ALA A 34 3.35 -12.24 13.37
CA ALA A 34 2.03 -12.58 13.89
C ALA A 34 1.67 -11.80 15.16
N ILE A 35 2.65 -11.24 15.88
CA ILE A 35 2.40 -10.35 17.03
C ILE A 35 1.60 -9.11 16.60
N TYR A 36 1.75 -8.68 15.35
CA TYR A 36 1.04 -7.52 14.78
C TYR A 36 -0.32 -7.89 14.18
N LYS A 37 -0.76 -9.15 14.29
CA LYS A 37 -2.05 -9.58 13.76
C LYS A 37 -3.18 -8.78 14.40
N GLY A 38 -4.02 -8.17 13.56
CA GLY A 38 -5.17 -7.42 14.01
C GLY A 38 -5.56 -6.32 13.05
N THR A 39 -6.36 -5.39 13.56
CA THR A 39 -6.88 -4.26 12.80
C THR A 39 -6.22 -2.98 13.26
N LEU A 40 -5.83 -2.14 12.30
CA LEU A 40 -5.36 -0.78 12.51
C LEU A 40 -6.27 0.20 11.78
N THR A 41 -6.77 1.21 12.49
CA THR A 41 -7.55 2.30 11.88
C THR A 41 -6.93 3.63 12.23
N GLY A 42 -7.00 4.57 11.31
CA GLY A 42 -6.39 5.88 11.54
C GLY A 42 -6.78 6.92 10.53
N GLU A 43 -6.02 8.01 10.61
CA GLU A 43 -6.16 9.18 9.75
C GLU A 43 -4.86 9.37 8.99
N TRP A 44 -4.98 9.92 7.79
CA TRP A 44 -3.85 10.29 6.96
C TRP A 44 -4.11 11.65 6.34
N SER A 45 -3.04 12.38 6.07
CA SER A 45 -3.13 13.62 5.33
C SER A 45 -1.80 14.00 4.69
N GLY A 46 -1.84 14.94 3.75
CA GLY A 46 -0.66 15.44 3.07
C GLY A 46 -1.00 16.27 1.86
N GLU A 47 -0.02 16.50 1.01
CA GLU A 47 -0.16 17.40 -0.13
C GLU A 47 0.37 16.74 -1.41
N ILE A 48 -0.35 16.94 -2.52
CA ILE A 48 0.09 16.58 -3.86
C ILE A 48 -0.05 17.83 -4.73
N MET A 49 1.08 18.34 -5.25
CA MET A 49 1.12 19.48 -6.17
C MET A 49 0.32 20.71 -5.68
N GLY A 50 0.45 21.11 -4.40
CA GLY A 50 -0.28 22.26 -3.86
C GLY A 50 -1.70 21.96 -3.37
N THR A 51 -2.20 20.74 -3.57
CA THR A 51 -3.56 20.36 -3.12
C THR A 51 -3.46 19.46 -1.89
N TYR A 52 -4.14 19.86 -0.81
CA TYR A 52 -4.19 19.10 0.43
C TYR A 52 -5.23 17.98 0.36
N PHE A 53 -4.85 16.80 0.85
CA PHE A 53 -5.71 15.63 0.94
C PHE A 53 -5.69 15.09 2.37
N SER A 54 -6.85 14.63 2.83
CA SER A 54 -7.02 13.94 4.09
C SER A 54 -8.06 12.84 3.97
N GLY A 55 -8.01 11.92 4.91
CA GLY A 55 -9.07 10.95 5.12
C GLY A 55 -8.73 9.92 6.17
N THR A 56 -9.45 8.82 6.15
CA THR A 56 -9.28 7.71 7.09
C THR A 56 -8.75 6.48 6.39
N PHE A 57 -8.15 5.57 7.15
CA PHE A 57 -7.77 4.26 6.65
C PHE A 57 -8.17 3.14 7.61
N PHE A 58 -8.25 1.95 7.06
CA PHE A 58 -8.39 0.68 7.73
C PHE A 58 -7.35 -0.29 7.15
N MET A 59 -6.62 -0.99 8.00
CA MET A 59 -5.71 -2.07 7.63
C MET A 59 -5.97 -3.29 8.50
N ASN A 60 -6.00 -4.47 7.88
CA ASN A 60 -6.00 -5.75 8.54
C ASN A 60 -4.67 -6.45 8.30
N ILE A 61 -4.04 -6.91 9.36
CA ILE A 61 -2.76 -7.61 9.38
C ILE A 61 -3.04 -9.08 9.70
N SER A 62 -2.72 -9.98 8.79
CA SER A 62 -2.80 -11.42 9.02
C SER A 62 -1.57 -11.95 9.77
N ALA A 63 -1.66 -13.17 10.28
CA ALA A 63 -0.59 -13.80 11.06
C ALA A 63 0.74 -13.96 10.31
N ASP A 64 0.71 -14.00 8.98
CA ASP A 64 1.87 -14.07 8.09
C ASP A 64 2.44 -12.68 7.72
N GLY A 65 1.98 -11.63 8.40
CA GLY A 65 2.38 -10.24 8.16
C GLY A 65 1.82 -9.63 6.87
N THR A 66 0.87 -10.26 6.18
CA THR A 66 0.19 -9.63 5.03
C THR A 66 -0.74 -8.52 5.50
N ILE A 67 -0.67 -7.38 4.83
CA ILE A 67 -1.54 -6.23 5.03
C ILE A 67 -2.56 -6.20 3.90
N SER A 68 -3.83 -6.06 4.26
CA SER A 68 -4.94 -5.77 3.36
C SER A 68 -5.84 -4.71 3.98
N GLY A 69 -6.25 -3.70 3.22
CA GLY A 69 -7.02 -2.60 3.78
C GLY A 69 -7.61 -1.67 2.73
N SER A 70 -8.10 -0.53 3.20
CA SER A 70 -8.63 0.54 2.37
C SER A 70 -8.37 1.89 3.00
N TYR A 71 -8.26 2.93 2.18
CA TYR A 71 -8.25 4.32 2.61
C TYR A 71 -9.38 5.09 1.93
N THR A 72 -9.87 6.11 2.59
CA THR A 72 -10.82 7.07 2.05
C THR A 72 -10.09 8.37 1.79
N ILE A 73 -10.46 9.07 0.71
CA ILE A 73 -10.13 10.47 0.50
C ILE A 73 -11.42 11.25 0.74
N GLU A 74 -11.37 12.30 1.56
CA GLU A 74 -12.51 13.19 1.69
C GLU A 74 -13.00 13.65 0.30
N ARG A 75 -14.25 13.30 -0.04
CA ARG A 75 -15.01 13.78 -1.20
C ARG A 75 -14.72 13.16 -2.58
N VAL A 76 -13.82 12.17 -2.72
CA VAL A 76 -13.39 11.73 -4.06
C VAL A 76 -13.54 10.23 -4.30
N GLU A 77 -12.82 9.36 -3.57
CA GLU A 77 -12.90 7.92 -3.80
C GLU A 77 -12.21 7.16 -2.65
N ALA A 78 -12.54 5.88 -2.48
CA ALA A 78 -11.81 4.97 -1.60
C ALA A 78 -10.83 4.13 -2.42
N GLY A 79 -9.62 3.90 -1.91
CA GLY A 79 -8.63 3.00 -2.49
C GLY A 79 -8.34 1.81 -1.59
N THR A 80 -7.60 0.81 -2.09
CA THR A 80 -7.13 -0.34 -1.28
C THR A 80 -5.71 -0.13 -0.79
N ILE A 81 -5.33 -0.76 0.31
CA ILE A 81 -3.95 -0.84 0.81
C ILE A 81 -3.55 -2.33 0.81
N SER A 82 -2.38 -2.66 0.25
CA SER A 82 -1.85 -4.02 0.30
C SER A 82 -0.34 -4.02 0.53
N GLY A 83 0.18 -4.89 1.39
CA GLY A 83 1.60 -4.85 1.74
C GLY A 83 2.05 -5.93 2.70
N LYS A 84 3.22 -5.69 3.31
CA LYS A 84 3.83 -6.59 4.30
C LYS A 84 4.39 -5.79 5.47
N ILE A 85 4.25 -6.36 6.67
CA ILE A 85 4.96 -5.95 7.88
C ILE A 85 6.04 -6.98 8.22
N ASN A 86 7.18 -6.50 8.70
CA ASN A 86 8.28 -7.34 9.16
C ASN A 86 8.21 -7.58 10.68
N ALA A 87 9.11 -8.40 11.20
CA ALA A 87 9.13 -8.74 12.63
C ALA A 87 9.57 -7.59 13.55
N SER A 88 10.18 -6.55 13.00
CA SER A 88 10.57 -5.33 13.71
C SER A 88 9.45 -4.30 13.81
N GLY A 89 8.31 -4.58 13.17
CA GLY A 89 7.15 -3.69 13.11
C GLY A 89 7.20 -2.67 11.97
N ASP A 90 8.22 -2.71 11.12
CA ASP A 90 8.29 -1.85 9.95
C ASP A 90 7.42 -2.44 8.85
N PHE A 91 6.59 -1.63 8.21
CA PHE A 91 5.79 -2.08 7.07
C PHE A 91 5.98 -1.20 5.84
N ASN A 92 5.72 -1.82 4.69
CA ASN A 92 5.58 -1.16 3.40
C ASN A 92 4.35 -1.72 2.69
N ALA A 93 3.52 -0.82 2.16
CA ALA A 93 2.29 -1.15 1.45
C ALA A 93 2.06 -0.23 0.24
N LYS A 94 1.25 -0.70 -0.70
CA LYS A 94 0.84 0.01 -1.90
C LYS A 94 -0.66 0.29 -1.89
N GLY A 95 -1.02 1.48 -2.36
CA GLY A 95 -2.37 1.88 -2.70
C GLY A 95 -2.86 1.26 -4.01
N SER A 96 -4.17 1.08 -4.20
CA SER A 96 -4.80 0.53 -5.44
C SER A 96 -4.39 1.23 -6.73
N ALA A 97 -3.91 2.48 -6.66
CA ALA A 97 -3.44 3.21 -7.83
C ALA A 97 -1.96 2.91 -8.18
N ASP A 98 -1.27 2.01 -7.46
CA ASP A 98 0.16 1.67 -7.59
C ASP A 98 1.15 2.86 -7.56
N ILE A 99 0.62 4.08 -7.39
CA ILE A 99 1.34 5.35 -7.27
C ILE A 99 1.50 5.77 -5.81
N THR A 100 0.69 5.23 -4.91
CA THR A 100 0.71 5.60 -3.49
C THR A 100 1.45 4.54 -2.67
N GLU A 101 2.62 4.88 -2.15
CA GLU A 101 3.38 4.02 -1.23
C GLU A 101 3.13 4.45 0.20
N TRP A 102 2.86 3.49 1.09
CA TRP A 102 2.67 3.68 2.52
C TRP A 102 3.79 2.97 3.26
N SER A 103 4.39 3.65 4.23
CA SER A 103 5.42 3.05 5.07
C SER A 103 5.37 3.61 6.48
N GLY A 104 5.92 2.88 7.42
CA GLY A 104 6.09 3.33 8.78
C GLY A 104 6.24 2.18 9.76
N LYS A 105 5.91 2.47 11.01
CA LYS A 105 6.15 1.54 12.12
C LYS A 105 4.88 1.28 12.90
N ILE A 106 4.63 0.00 13.17
CA ILE A 106 3.56 -0.49 14.03
C ILE A 106 4.18 -0.93 15.35
N ASN A 107 3.56 -0.50 16.45
CA ASN A 107 3.93 -0.81 17.81
C ASN A 107 2.77 -1.52 18.50
N ILE A 108 3.09 -2.32 19.51
CA ILE A 108 2.12 -2.95 20.39
C ILE A 108 2.37 -2.42 21.79
N SER A 109 1.34 -1.85 22.40
CA SER A 109 1.38 -1.41 23.80
C SER A 109 0.10 -1.85 24.48
N SER A 110 0.23 -2.57 25.60
CA SER A 110 -0.93 -3.09 26.35
C SER A 110 -1.94 -3.88 25.51
N GLY A 111 -1.45 -4.61 24.50
CA GLY A 111 -2.29 -5.41 23.58
C GLY A 111 -3.01 -4.61 22.50
N LEU A 112 -2.79 -3.29 22.42
CA LEU A 112 -3.33 -2.42 21.38
C LEU A 112 -2.27 -2.18 20.30
N LEU A 113 -2.69 -2.29 19.05
CA LEU A 113 -1.88 -1.92 17.89
C LEU A 113 -1.98 -0.42 17.68
N SER A 114 -0.83 0.24 17.55
CA SER A 114 -0.74 1.61 17.09
C SER A 114 0.37 1.76 16.07
N GLY A 115 0.35 2.83 15.27
CA GLY A 115 1.40 3.06 14.30
C GLY A 115 1.34 4.44 13.70
N SER A 116 2.47 4.83 13.12
CA SER A 116 2.58 6.06 12.36
C SER A 116 3.62 5.93 11.26
N GLY A 117 3.53 6.83 10.29
CA GLY A 117 4.46 6.82 9.18
C GLY A 117 4.12 7.82 8.10
N ASN A 118 4.59 7.52 6.91
CA ASN A 118 4.48 8.39 5.75
C ASN A 118 3.76 7.68 4.61
N TRP A 119 3.18 8.48 3.73
CA TRP A 119 2.76 8.03 2.41
C TRP A 119 3.33 8.95 1.35
N LYS A 120 3.50 8.42 0.14
CA LYS A 120 4.01 9.17 -1.02
C LYS A 120 3.16 8.88 -2.24
N CYS A 121 2.90 9.88 -3.07
CA CYS A 121 2.23 9.74 -4.36
C CYS A 121 2.88 10.68 -5.38
N GLY A 122 3.66 10.14 -6.32
CA GLY A 122 4.43 10.95 -7.26
C GLY A 122 5.34 11.97 -6.53
N ASN A 123 5.12 13.26 -6.79
CA ASN A 123 5.86 14.36 -6.15
C ASN A 123 5.20 14.88 -4.86
N GLY A 124 4.18 14.18 -4.36
CA GLY A 124 3.46 14.52 -3.14
C GLY A 124 3.58 13.44 -2.08
N GLY A 125 3.01 13.72 -0.91
CA GLY A 125 3.02 12.81 0.21
C GLY A 125 2.56 13.47 1.50
N GLY A 126 2.65 12.70 2.58
CA GLY A 126 2.34 13.19 3.91
C GLY A 126 2.46 12.10 4.94
N THR A 127 1.68 12.22 6.00
CA THR A 127 1.76 11.36 7.17
C THR A 127 0.45 10.63 7.42
N TRP A 128 0.56 9.54 8.15
CA TRP A 128 -0.58 8.83 8.70
C TRP A 128 -0.29 8.44 10.15
N ASN A 129 -1.36 8.32 10.93
CA ASN A 129 -1.29 7.90 12.31
C ASN A 129 -2.54 7.08 12.65
N SER A 130 -2.36 5.98 13.38
CA SER A 130 -3.48 5.21 13.89
C SER A 130 -3.93 5.70 15.26
N LYS A 131 -5.18 5.38 15.59
CA LYS A 131 -5.71 5.52 16.95
C LYS A 131 -5.44 4.26 17.75
#